data_AF-A0A9D4SZN1-F1
#
_entry.id   AF-A0A9D4SZN1-F1
#
_cell.length_a   1.000
_cell.length_b   1.000
_cell.length_c   1.000
_cell.angle_alpha   90.00
_cell.angle_beta   90.00
_cell.angle_gamma   90.00
#
_symmetry.space_group_name_H-M   'P 1'
#
loop_
_entity.id
_entity.type
_entity.pdbx_description
1 polymer ?
#
loop_
_entity_poly.entity_id
_entity_poly.type
_entity_poly.pdbx_seq_one_letter_code
_entity_poly.pdbx_strand_id
1 'polypeptide(L)'
;MQPSEVTSERDPLLPNEHCVASMATPPRSLGKKKSGHILNSDSRNMIFHCYTYWRAREPEHSVEDTSKFVTDMIGVGERTLFRVREEAKASHFSGGKLTTPSRKRPRNAEKRRRSAKFDSCTLCALRSCVHDFFRCNEIPTVEKITAEFSERMELPSLRRCTVRRLLAEIGFKHEKRSRNSLVIDRDDITNWRNRYLRDVEHYRAEGRKIFYLDETWVIAERTRSIVWTDTVVQERGRLMRTM
;
A
#
# COMPACT_ATOMS: atom_id res chain seq x y z
N MET A 1 -68.13 93.21 -31.47
CA MET A 1 -67.36 92.03 -31.95
C MET A 1 -65.93 92.21 -31.51
N GLN A 2 -65.27 91.10 -31.13
CA GLN A 2 -63.92 90.91 -30.56
C GLN A 2 -64.04 90.40 -29.11
N PRO A 3 -63.94 89.07 -28.91
CA PRO A 3 -63.96 88.45 -27.60
C PRO A 3 -62.55 88.36 -26.99
N SER A 4 -62.53 88.52 -25.68
CA SER A 4 -61.49 88.12 -24.74
C SER A 4 -61.31 86.61 -24.72
N GLU A 5 -60.07 86.12 -24.70
CA GLU A 5 -59.81 84.78 -24.17
C GLU A 5 -58.46 84.72 -23.43
N VAL A 6 -58.59 84.18 -22.22
CA VAL A 6 -57.62 84.04 -21.15
C VAL A 6 -56.88 82.71 -21.32
N THR A 7 -55.60 82.72 -20.94
CA THR A 7 -54.68 81.59 -20.87
C THR A 7 -55.21 80.42 -20.03
N SER A 8 -55.13 79.20 -20.55
CA SER A 8 -55.21 77.94 -19.78
C SER A 8 -54.18 76.97 -20.34
N GLU A 9 -53.25 76.55 -19.46
CA GLU A 9 -52.32 75.44 -19.67
C GLU A 9 -53.05 74.16 -20.09
N ARG A 10 -52.41 73.38 -20.97
CA ARG A 10 -52.61 71.93 -21.10
C ARG A 10 -51.33 71.28 -21.64
N ASP A 11 -50.86 70.29 -20.90
CA ASP A 11 -49.64 69.50 -21.06
C ASP A 11 -49.36 68.97 -22.48
N PRO A 12 -48.10 69.01 -22.95
CA PRO A 12 -47.63 68.15 -24.02
C PRO A 12 -46.94 66.91 -23.48
N LEU A 13 -47.67 65.79 -23.57
CA LEU A 13 -47.20 64.48 -24.04
C LEU A 13 -45.92 63.91 -23.40
N LEU A 14 -46.13 63.00 -22.45
CA LEU A 14 -45.16 61.99 -22.02
C LEU A 14 -44.58 61.22 -23.23
N PRO A 15 -43.25 61.04 -23.31
CA PRO A 15 -42.65 60.03 -24.16
C PRO A 15 -42.97 58.64 -23.61
N ASN A 16 -43.43 57.78 -24.51
CA ASN A 16 -43.79 56.40 -24.30
C ASN A 16 -42.59 55.59 -23.77
N GLU A 17 -42.51 55.36 -22.46
CA GLU A 17 -41.53 54.44 -21.87
C GLU A 17 -41.93 52.98 -22.15
N HIS A 18 -41.72 52.54 -23.39
CA HIS A 18 -41.47 51.13 -23.64
C HIS A 18 -40.03 50.82 -23.24
N CYS A 19 -39.78 50.78 -21.93
CA CYS A 19 -38.65 50.03 -21.38
C CYS A 19 -38.91 48.56 -21.65
N VAL A 20 -38.41 48.07 -22.80
CA VAL A 20 -38.28 46.64 -23.06
C VAL A 20 -37.38 46.11 -21.95
N ALA A 21 -37.98 45.44 -20.96
CA ALA A 21 -37.23 44.69 -19.97
C ALA A 21 -36.32 43.72 -20.73
N SER A 22 -35.02 44.03 -20.75
CA SER A 22 -33.99 43.09 -21.13
C SER A 22 -34.17 41.89 -20.23
N MET A 23 -34.74 40.80 -20.76
CA MET A 23 -34.89 39.56 -20.02
C MET A 23 -33.48 39.09 -19.68
N ALA A 24 -33.06 39.34 -18.43
CA ALA A 24 -31.79 38.87 -17.92
C ALA A 24 -31.73 37.36 -18.17
N THR A 25 -30.72 36.92 -18.93
CA THR A 25 -30.50 35.50 -19.16
C THR A 25 -30.42 34.82 -17.79
N PRO A 26 -31.18 33.74 -17.54
CA PRO A 26 -31.18 33.11 -16.22
C PRO A 26 -29.73 32.74 -15.85
N PRO A 27 -29.31 32.98 -14.60
CA PRO A 27 -27.96 32.68 -14.18
C PRO A 27 -27.66 31.22 -14.50
N ARG A 28 -26.58 31.00 -15.25
CA ARG A 28 -26.19 29.68 -15.72
C ARG A 28 -25.73 28.87 -14.50
N SER A 29 -26.66 28.13 -13.88
CA SER A 29 -26.31 27.24 -12.77
C SER A 29 -25.27 26.23 -13.26
N LEU A 30 -24.13 26.12 -12.57
CA LEU A 30 -23.14 25.11 -12.91
C LEU A 30 -23.78 23.74 -12.74
N GLY A 31 -23.76 22.92 -13.79
CA GLY A 31 -24.22 21.55 -13.72
C GLY A 31 -23.50 20.81 -12.60
N LYS A 32 -24.24 20.02 -11.80
CA LYS A 32 -23.67 19.24 -10.70
C LYS A 32 -22.57 18.32 -11.23
N LYS A 33 -21.46 18.22 -10.49
CA LYS A 33 -20.36 17.29 -10.83
C LYS A 33 -20.88 15.86 -10.97
N LYS A 34 -20.33 15.12 -11.95
CA LYS A 34 -20.69 13.72 -12.21
C LYS A 34 -20.44 12.85 -10.96
N SER A 35 -21.29 11.84 -10.77
CA SER A 35 -21.11 10.84 -9.72
C SER A 35 -19.74 10.16 -9.82
N GLY A 36 -19.08 9.94 -8.68
CA GLY A 36 -17.74 9.35 -8.62
C GLY A 36 -16.59 10.33 -8.85
N HIS A 37 -16.85 11.60 -9.18
CA HIS A 37 -15.80 12.61 -9.27
C HIS A 37 -15.20 12.90 -7.89
N ILE A 38 -13.89 12.69 -7.74
CA ILE A 38 -13.18 12.91 -6.49
C ILE A 38 -12.91 14.41 -6.33
N LEU A 39 -13.28 14.97 -5.16
CA LEU A 39 -12.93 16.34 -4.81
C LEU A 39 -11.57 16.38 -4.14
N ASN A 40 -10.62 17.04 -4.79
CA ASN A 40 -9.28 17.28 -4.24
C ASN A 40 -9.34 18.21 -3.02
N SER A 41 -8.31 18.14 -2.18
CA SER A 41 -8.12 19.00 -1.00
C SER A 41 -8.39 20.48 -1.29
N ASP A 42 -7.82 21.04 -2.36
CA ASP A 42 -7.96 22.46 -2.67
C ASP A 42 -9.38 22.84 -3.09
N SER A 43 -10.06 21.99 -3.86
CA SER A 43 -11.48 22.20 -4.17
C SER A 43 -12.36 22.13 -2.93
N ARG A 44 -12.01 21.29 -1.94
CA ARG A 44 -12.74 21.19 -0.67
C ARG A 44 -12.50 22.43 0.20
N ASN A 45 -11.26 22.93 0.23
CA ASN A 45 -10.94 24.20 0.92
C ASN A 45 -11.69 25.37 0.28
N MET A 46 -11.79 25.42 -1.05
CA MET A 46 -12.55 26.47 -1.73
C MET A 46 -14.04 26.43 -1.37
N ILE A 47 -14.66 25.24 -1.31
CA ILE A 47 -16.05 25.09 -0.86
C ILE A 47 -16.22 25.62 0.57
N PHE A 48 -15.30 25.29 1.47
CA PHE A 48 -15.33 25.75 2.85
C PHE A 48 -15.12 27.27 2.98
N HIS A 49 -14.18 27.84 2.23
CA HIS A 49 -13.93 29.29 2.20
C HIS A 49 -15.14 30.06 1.66
N CYS A 50 -15.76 29.60 0.58
CA CYS A 50 -16.98 30.22 0.07
C CYS A 50 -18.10 30.19 1.11
N TYR A 51 -18.33 29.03 1.75
CA TYR A 51 -19.35 28.91 2.79
C TYR A 51 -19.10 29.84 3.99
N THR A 52 -17.87 29.87 4.50
CA THR A 52 -17.49 30.73 5.63
C THR A 52 -17.60 32.22 5.30
N TYR A 53 -17.19 32.61 4.09
CA TYR A 53 -17.34 33.97 3.59
C TYR A 53 -18.81 34.41 3.52
N TRP A 54 -19.68 33.60 2.93
CA TRP A 54 -21.11 33.92 2.82
C TRP A 54 -21.81 33.95 4.17
N ARG A 55 -21.46 33.04 5.08
CA ARG A 55 -21.96 33.06 6.47
C ARG A 55 -21.54 34.31 7.24
N ALA A 56 -20.39 34.89 6.92
CA ALA A 56 -19.93 36.14 7.54
C ALA A 56 -20.60 37.38 6.93
N ARG A 57 -20.92 37.33 5.64
CA ARG A 57 -21.52 38.46 4.91
C ARG A 57 -23.02 38.60 5.17
N GLU A 58 -23.75 37.50 5.27
CA GLU A 58 -25.20 37.48 5.43
C GLU A 58 -25.60 36.61 6.63
N PRO A 59 -25.52 37.16 7.85
CA PRO A 59 -25.80 36.40 9.08
C PRO A 59 -27.30 36.09 9.28
N GLU A 60 -28.20 36.83 8.64
CA GLU A 60 -29.65 36.67 8.79
C GLU A 60 -30.20 35.42 8.07
N HIS A 61 -29.51 34.92 7.04
CA HIS A 61 -29.96 33.75 6.30
C HIS A 61 -29.75 32.45 7.09
N SER A 62 -30.71 31.53 6.95
CA SER A 62 -30.62 30.20 7.53
C SER A 62 -29.42 29.45 6.98
N VAL A 63 -28.86 28.54 7.78
CA VAL A 63 -27.73 27.67 7.39
C VAL A 63 -28.07 26.87 6.13
N GLU A 64 -29.32 26.46 6.00
CA GLU A 64 -29.81 25.69 4.85
C GLU A 64 -29.81 26.54 3.57
N ASP A 65 -30.26 27.79 3.66
CA ASP A 65 -30.34 28.70 2.52
C ASP A 65 -28.96 29.12 2.05
N THR A 66 -28.04 29.43 2.99
CA THR A 66 -26.63 29.67 2.64
C THR A 66 -26.01 28.43 1.97
N SER A 67 -26.34 27.23 2.44
CA SER A 67 -25.80 25.99 1.89
C SER A 67 -26.30 25.75 0.47
N LYS A 68 -27.60 25.93 0.21
CA LYS A 68 -28.22 25.85 -1.12
C LYS A 68 -27.55 26.81 -2.09
N PHE A 69 -27.44 28.08 -1.69
CA PHE A 69 -26.80 29.12 -2.49
C PHE A 69 -25.35 28.75 -2.87
N VAL A 70 -24.54 28.33 -1.90
CA VAL A 70 -23.14 27.94 -2.16
C VAL A 70 -23.07 26.68 -3.02
N THR A 71 -23.98 25.73 -2.85
CA THR A 71 -24.01 24.49 -3.65
C THR A 71 -24.37 24.76 -5.11
N ASP A 72 -25.29 25.69 -5.36
CA ASP A 72 -25.68 26.10 -6.70
C ASP A 72 -24.59 26.93 -7.38
N MET A 73 -23.91 27.80 -6.61
CA MET A 73 -22.76 28.58 -7.08
C MET A 73 -21.58 27.69 -7.51
N ILE A 74 -21.24 26.65 -6.73
CA ILE A 74 -20.04 25.81 -6.97
C ILE A 74 -20.36 24.54 -7.80
N GLY A 75 -21.62 24.13 -7.90
CA GLY A 75 -22.04 22.91 -8.60
C GLY A 75 -21.72 21.63 -7.82
N VAL A 76 -21.88 21.64 -6.50
CA VAL A 76 -21.67 20.48 -5.61
C VAL A 76 -22.95 20.10 -4.88
N GLY A 77 -23.09 18.84 -4.43
CA GLY A 77 -24.27 18.46 -3.66
C GLY A 77 -24.20 18.94 -2.21
N GLU A 78 -25.34 19.33 -1.62
CA GLU A 78 -25.46 19.76 -0.21
C GLU A 78 -24.81 18.79 0.77
N ARG A 79 -25.06 17.47 0.63
CA ARG A 79 -24.41 16.44 1.47
C ARG A 79 -22.88 16.52 1.44
N THR A 80 -22.32 16.93 0.31
CA THR A 80 -20.86 17.08 0.18
C THR A 80 -20.36 18.31 0.92
N LEU A 81 -21.11 19.43 0.88
CA LEU A 81 -20.81 20.63 1.65
C LEU A 81 -20.89 20.34 3.16
N PHE A 82 -21.95 19.67 3.62
CA PHE A 82 -22.06 19.27 5.03
C PHE A 82 -20.91 18.36 5.47
N ARG A 83 -20.55 17.37 4.64
CA ARG A 83 -19.38 16.51 4.94
C ARG A 83 -18.07 17.31 5.00
N VAL A 84 -17.86 18.23 4.06
CA VAL A 84 -16.68 19.11 4.05
C VAL A 84 -16.65 19.99 5.30
N ARG A 85 -17.80 20.52 5.73
CA ARG A 85 -17.93 21.33 6.95
C ARG A 85 -17.58 20.54 8.21
N GLU A 86 -18.10 19.33 8.36
CA GLU A 86 -17.79 18.48 9.52
C GLU A 86 -16.33 18.04 9.52
N GLU A 87 -15.78 17.66 8.36
CA GLU A 87 -14.35 17.36 8.24
C GLU A 87 -13.47 18.58 8.55
N ALA A 88 -13.88 19.80 8.15
CA ALA A 88 -13.15 21.04 8.41
C ALA A 88 -13.17 21.41 9.90
N LYS A 89 -14.30 21.21 10.59
CA LYS A 89 -14.39 21.38 12.04
C LYS A 89 -13.47 20.39 12.76
N ALA A 90 -13.51 19.12 12.37
CA ALA A 90 -12.65 18.09 12.94
C ALA A 90 -11.16 18.37 12.66
N SER A 91 -10.84 18.91 11.48
CA SER A 91 -9.47 19.26 11.10
C SER A 91 -8.97 20.54 11.79
N HIS A 92 -9.82 21.54 12.04
CA HIS A 92 -9.46 22.73 12.81
C HIS A 92 -9.04 22.41 14.25
N PHE A 93 -9.72 21.46 14.90
CA PHE A 93 -9.34 20.98 16.23
C PHE A 93 -7.97 20.25 16.25
N SER A 94 -7.55 19.70 15.10
CA SER A 94 -6.32 18.91 14.95
C SER A 94 -5.22 19.62 14.12
N GLY A 95 -5.39 20.91 13.81
CA GLY A 95 -4.43 21.70 13.02
C GLY A 95 -4.27 21.25 11.56
N GLY A 96 -5.19 20.42 11.04
CA GLY A 96 -5.07 19.74 9.75
C GLY A 96 -5.75 20.44 8.58
N LYS A 97 -5.17 20.29 7.37
CA LYS A 97 -5.78 20.64 6.07
C LYS A 97 -6.84 19.60 5.67
N LEU A 98 -7.90 20.03 5.00
CA LEU A 98 -8.88 19.13 4.38
C LEU A 98 -8.18 18.16 3.40
N THR A 99 -8.33 16.86 3.64
CA THR A 99 -7.67 15.82 2.84
C THR A 99 -8.55 15.37 1.68
N THR A 100 -7.92 14.92 0.59
CA THR A 100 -8.63 14.29 -0.53
C THR A 100 -9.14 12.92 -0.09
N PRO A 101 -10.45 12.60 -0.22
CA PRO A 101 -10.97 11.28 0.09
C PRO A 101 -10.21 10.21 -0.70
N SER A 102 -9.45 9.39 0.01
CA SER A 102 -8.63 8.37 -0.62
C SER A 102 -9.51 7.26 -1.17
N ARG A 103 -9.28 6.86 -2.42
CA ARG A 103 -9.94 5.70 -3.06
C ARG A 103 -9.58 4.37 -2.38
N LYS A 104 -8.61 4.37 -1.45
CA LYS A 104 -8.14 3.15 -0.79
C LYS A 104 -9.12 2.75 0.30
N ARG A 105 -9.99 1.77 0.00
CA ARG A 105 -10.69 0.98 1.04
C ARG A 105 -9.66 0.49 2.05
N PRO A 106 -9.92 0.54 3.37
CA PRO A 106 -9.04 -0.07 4.36
C PRO A 106 -8.84 -1.52 3.96
N ARG A 107 -7.62 -1.83 3.56
CA ARG A 107 -7.28 -3.14 3.01
C ARG A 107 -7.16 -4.05 4.22
N ASN A 108 -8.20 -4.83 4.53
CA ASN A 108 -8.15 -5.83 5.60
C ASN A 108 -6.98 -6.80 5.34
N ALA A 109 -5.84 -6.52 5.96
CA ALA A 109 -4.60 -7.27 5.77
C ALA A 109 -4.75 -8.69 6.32
N GLU A 110 -5.41 -8.81 7.47
CA GLU A 110 -5.77 -10.05 8.15
C GLU A 110 -6.50 -11.03 7.22
N LYS A 111 -7.65 -10.61 6.67
CA LYS A 111 -8.53 -11.43 5.81
C LYS A 111 -7.90 -11.81 4.47
N ARG A 112 -6.77 -11.21 4.11
CA ARG A 112 -6.05 -11.49 2.86
C ARG A 112 -4.85 -12.40 3.05
N ARG A 113 -4.40 -12.65 4.28
CA ARG A 113 -3.37 -13.66 4.56
C ARG A 113 -3.91 -15.00 4.05
N ARG A 114 -3.17 -15.67 3.17
CA ARG A 114 -3.65 -16.95 2.65
C ARG A 114 -3.61 -18.02 3.75
N SER A 115 -2.74 -17.87 4.73
CA SER A 115 -2.72 -18.66 5.97
C SER A 115 -4.04 -18.63 6.72
N ALA A 116 -4.88 -17.59 6.58
CA ALA A 116 -6.21 -17.56 7.17
C ALA A 116 -7.23 -18.43 6.41
N LYS A 117 -6.91 -18.82 5.16
CA LYS A 117 -7.74 -19.71 4.34
C LYS A 117 -7.38 -21.18 4.50
N PHE A 118 -6.14 -21.49 4.87
CA PHE A 118 -5.66 -22.87 5.06
C PHE A 118 -5.58 -23.19 6.55
N ASP A 119 -6.01 -24.39 6.93
CA ASP A 119 -5.93 -24.82 8.32
C ASP A 119 -4.48 -24.97 8.79
N SER A 120 -4.26 -24.87 10.10
CA SER A 120 -2.96 -25.06 10.74
C SER A 120 -2.35 -26.41 10.38
N CYS A 121 -3.15 -27.48 10.27
CA CYS A 121 -2.70 -28.79 9.84
C CYS A 121 -2.09 -28.76 8.43
N THR A 122 -2.76 -28.09 7.48
CA THR A 122 -2.29 -27.94 6.10
C THR A 122 -0.97 -27.16 6.03
N LEU A 123 -0.81 -26.13 6.85
CA LEU A 123 0.44 -25.36 6.94
C LEU A 123 1.58 -26.17 7.56
N CYS A 124 1.27 -27.03 8.54
CA CYS A 124 2.22 -27.96 9.13
C CYS A 124 2.70 -29.00 8.10
N ALA A 125 1.78 -29.59 7.34
CA ALA A 125 2.12 -30.53 6.26
C ALA A 125 3.03 -29.89 5.19
N LEU A 126 2.76 -28.63 4.83
CA LEU A 126 3.61 -27.88 3.88
C LEU A 126 5.02 -27.69 4.44
N ARG A 127 5.16 -27.31 5.71
CA ARG A 127 6.46 -27.19 6.38
C ARG A 127 7.18 -28.54 6.39
N SER A 128 6.50 -29.63 6.75
CA SER A 128 7.07 -30.97 6.77
C SER A 128 7.59 -31.39 5.40
N CYS A 129 6.83 -31.15 4.33
CA CYS A 129 7.26 -31.43 2.95
C CYS A 129 8.58 -30.71 2.60
N VAL A 130 8.73 -29.43 2.98
CA VAL A 130 9.99 -28.70 2.76
C VAL A 130 11.14 -29.30 3.57
N HIS A 131 10.89 -29.73 4.81
CA HIS A 131 11.90 -30.39 5.65
C HIS A 131 12.26 -31.79 5.14
N ASP A 132 11.33 -32.50 4.52
CA ASP A 132 11.59 -33.81 3.89
C ASP A 132 12.63 -33.66 2.75
N PHE A 133 12.53 -32.61 1.91
CA PHE A 133 13.56 -32.31 0.92
C PHE A 133 14.94 -32.07 1.55
N PHE A 134 15.01 -31.35 2.69
CA PHE A 134 16.28 -31.15 3.38
C PHE A 134 16.84 -32.44 3.96
N ARG A 135 16.00 -33.36 4.46
CA ARG A 135 16.43 -34.68 4.94
C ARG A 135 17.00 -35.54 3.83
N CYS A 136 16.40 -35.47 2.63
CA CYS A 136 16.88 -36.16 1.43
C CYS A 136 18.06 -35.44 0.75
N ASN A 137 18.58 -34.35 1.34
CA ASN A 137 19.64 -33.51 0.78
C ASN A 137 19.32 -32.95 -0.63
N GLU A 138 18.05 -32.82 -0.96
CA GLU A 138 17.56 -32.21 -2.19
C GLU A 138 17.23 -30.74 -2.01
N ILE A 139 17.37 -29.93 -3.08
CA ILE A 139 17.01 -28.51 -3.03
C ILE A 139 15.49 -28.37 -3.21
N PRO A 140 14.74 -27.87 -2.21
CA PRO A 140 13.31 -27.69 -2.34
C PRO A 140 13.01 -26.53 -3.29
N THR A 141 12.53 -26.83 -4.50
CA THR A 141 12.02 -25.82 -5.44
C THR A 141 10.51 -25.67 -5.28
N VAL A 142 9.97 -24.50 -5.60
CA VAL A 142 8.51 -24.28 -5.49
C VAL A 142 7.72 -25.29 -6.33
N GLU A 143 8.26 -25.74 -7.46
CA GLU A 143 7.65 -26.76 -8.31
C GLU A 143 7.62 -28.13 -7.65
N LYS A 144 8.78 -28.60 -7.15
CA LYS A 144 8.88 -29.86 -6.40
C LYS A 144 7.98 -29.86 -5.17
N ILE A 145 8.04 -28.80 -4.37
CA ILE A 145 7.18 -28.63 -3.19
C ILE A 145 5.70 -28.66 -3.59
N THR A 146 5.32 -28.02 -4.69
CA THR A 146 3.91 -27.98 -5.12
C THR A 146 3.42 -29.38 -5.54
N ALA A 147 4.26 -30.14 -6.26
CA ALA A 147 3.93 -31.49 -6.69
C ALA A 147 3.73 -32.43 -5.49
N GLU A 148 4.76 -32.58 -4.65
CA GLU A 148 4.72 -33.42 -3.44
C GLU A 148 3.60 -33.02 -2.48
N PHE A 149 3.39 -31.71 -2.29
CA PHE A 149 2.35 -31.23 -1.38
C PHE A 149 0.94 -31.51 -1.91
N SER A 150 0.73 -31.44 -3.23
CA SER A 150 -0.58 -31.75 -3.83
C SER A 150 -0.88 -33.23 -3.72
N GLU A 151 0.13 -34.09 -3.91
CA GLU A 151 0.02 -35.54 -3.76
C GLU A 151 -0.28 -35.94 -2.31
N ARG A 152 0.50 -35.43 -1.35
CA ARG A 152 0.36 -35.78 0.08
C ARG A 152 -0.98 -35.37 0.71
N MET A 153 -1.55 -34.26 0.25
CA MET A 153 -2.79 -33.71 0.80
C MET A 153 -4.01 -34.03 -0.06
N GLU A 154 -3.85 -34.78 -1.16
CA GLU A 154 -4.90 -35.08 -2.13
C GLU A 154 -5.64 -33.81 -2.61
N LEU A 155 -4.90 -32.69 -2.72
CA LEU A 155 -5.46 -31.39 -3.08
C LEU A 155 -5.38 -31.14 -4.59
N PRO A 156 -6.35 -30.40 -5.18
CA PRO A 156 -6.22 -29.90 -6.54
C PRO A 156 -4.92 -29.10 -6.67
N SER A 157 -4.18 -29.33 -7.76
CA SER A 157 -2.85 -28.73 -7.99
C SER A 157 -2.85 -27.24 -7.67
N LEU A 158 -2.12 -26.86 -6.62
CA LEU A 158 -2.07 -25.48 -6.17
C LEU A 158 -1.19 -24.66 -7.11
N ARG A 159 -1.59 -23.42 -7.39
CA ARG A 159 -0.75 -22.51 -8.19
C ARG A 159 0.58 -22.25 -7.48
N ARG A 160 1.70 -22.25 -8.22
CA ARG A 160 3.06 -21.92 -7.70
C ARG A 160 3.11 -20.63 -6.86
N CYS A 161 2.42 -19.58 -7.30
CA CYS A 161 2.34 -18.30 -6.56
C CYS A 161 1.55 -18.41 -5.25
N THR A 162 0.73 -19.46 -5.09
CA THR A 162 0.02 -19.75 -3.85
C THR A 162 0.98 -20.29 -2.83
N VAL A 163 1.63 -21.42 -3.14
CA VAL A 163 2.65 -22.08 -2.31
C VAL A 163 3.75 -21.10 -1.90
N ARG A 164 4.31 -20.34 -2.85
CA ARG A 164 5.37 -19.35 -2.54
C ARG A 164 4.99 -18.35 -1.45
N ARG A 165 3.76 -17.83 -1.47
CA ARG A 165 3.31 -16.87 -0.43
C ARG A 165 2.96 -17.57 0.87
N LEU A 166 2.46 -18.83 0.82
CA LEU A 166 2.24 -19.61 2.04
C LEU A 166 3.56 -19.90 2.75
N LEU A 167 4.61 -20.27 2.01
CA LEU A 167 5.97 -20.41 2.53
C LEU A 167 6.45 -19.13 3.23
N ALA A 168 6.25 -17.97 2.59
CA ALA A 168 6.59 -16.69 3.21
C ALA A 168 5.76 -16.39 4.48
N GLU A 169 4.47 -16.71 4.48
CA GLU A 169 3.57 -16.49 5.62
C GLU A 169 3.88 -17.40 6.82
N ILE A 170 4.32 -18.65 6.58
CA ILE A 170 4.68 -19.58 7.67
C ILE A 170 6.10 -19.36 8.20
N GLY A 171 6.90 -18.46 7.60
CA GLY A 171 8.24 -18.10 8.09
C GLY A 171 9.41 -18.65 7.26
N PHE A 172 9.20 -19.09 6.03
CA PHE A 172 10.32 -19.37 5.12
C PHE A 172 10.74 -18.11 4.35
N LYS A 173 12.05 -17.90 4.24
CA LYS A 173 12.64 -16.87 3.36
C LYS A 173 13.34 -17.52 2.18
N HIS A 174 13.25 -16.89 1.02
CA HIS A 174 13.98 -17.30 -0.18
C HIS A 174 15.21 -16.42 -0.33
N GLU A 175 16.34 -16.91 0.16
CA GLU A 175 17.55 -16.13 0.32
C GLU A 175 18.76 -16.80 -0.30
N LYS A 176 19.81 -16.02 -0.57
CA LYS A 176 21.06 -16.58 -1.05
C LYS A 176 21.58 -17.54 0.01
N ARG A 177 21.95 -18.74 -0.41
CA ARG A 177 22.59 -19.75 0.43
C ARG A 177 23.88 -19.15 0.95
N SER A 178 23.90 -18.69 2.20
CA SER A 178 25.15 -18.39 2.86
C SER A 178 25.87 -19.70 3.11
N ARG A 179 27.17 -19.75 2.79
CA ARG A 179 28.04 -20.70 3.48
C ARG A 179 28.04 -20.25 4.93
N ASN A 180 27.20 -20.87 5.76
CA ASN A 180 27.41 -20.86 7.20
C ASN A 180 28.68 -21.68 7.46
N SER A 181 29.82 -21.06 7.15
CA SER A 181 31.16 -21.54 7.44
C SER A 181 31.58 -21.14 8.84
N LEU A 182 30.62 -20.83 9.72
CA LEU A 182 30.76 -21.14 11.14
C LEU A 182 30.76 -22.66 11.27
N VAL A 183 31.89 -23.17 10.84
CA VAL A 183 32.41 -24.50 10.96
C VAL A 183 32.30 -24.83 12.44
N ILE A 184 31.28 -25.60 12.79
CA ILE A 184 31.35 -26.46 13.97
C ILE A 184 32.30 -27.57 13.54
N ASP A 185 33.59 -27.25 13.39
CA ASP A 185 34.61 -28.30 13.21
C ASP A 185 34.56 -29.08 14.50
N ARG A 186 34.40 -30.39 14.37
CA ARG A 186 34.63 -31.29 15.49
C ARG A 186 36.06 -31.07 15.98
N ASP A 187 36.28 -31.19 17.29
CA ASP A 187 37.57 -30.86 17.91
C ASP A 187 38.74 -31.65 17.32
N ASP A 188 38.49 -32.87 16.85
CA ASP A 188 39.43 -33.71 16.12
C ASP A 188 39.93 -33.07 14.80
N ILE A 189 39.03 -32.52 13.98
CA ILE A 189 39.38 -31.81 12.73
C ILE A 189 40.24 -30.57 13.03
N THR A 190 39.89 -29.83 14.09
CA THR A 190 40.66 -28.66 14.54
C THR A 190 42.08 -29.06 14.96
N ASN A 191 42.19 -30.13 15.74
CA ASN A 191 43.49 -30.65 16.19
C ASN A 191 44.34 -31.17 15.02
N TRP A 192 43.74 -31.85 14.04
CA TRP A 192 44.45 -32.29 12.83
C TRP A 192 44.99 -31.12 12.02
N ARG A 193 44.21 -30.05 11.85
CA ARG A 193 44.68 -28.81 11.20
C ARG A 193 45.85 -28.18 11.93
N ASN A 194 45.75 -28.03 13.25
CA ASN A 194 46.81 -27.45 14.06
C ASN A 194 48.11 -28.25 13.95
N ARG A 195 48.01 -29.59 13.98
CA ARG A 195 49.16 -30.48 13.79
C ARG A 195 49.79 -30.30 12.41
N TYR A 196 48.96 -30.35 11.36
CA TYR A 196 49.42 -30.16 9.99
C TYR A 196 50.16 -28.82 9.80
N LEU A 197 49.63 -27.72 10.36
CA LEU A 197 50.26 -26.41 10.25
C LEU A 197 51.63 -26.37 10.93
N ARG A 198 51.78 -26.98 12.11
CA ARG A 198 53.07 -27.10 12.81
C ARG A 198 54.07 -27.92 12.02
N ASP A 199 53.63 -29.05 11.46
CA ASP A 199 54.49 -29.93 10.67
C ASP A 199 54.99 -29.20 9.39
N VAL A 200 54.10 -28.48 8.70
CA VAL A 200 54.46 -27.68 7.52
C VAL A 200 55.43 -26.55 7.86
N GLU A 201 55.23 -25.86 8.98
CA GLU A 201 56.15 -24.82 9.46
C GLU A 201 57.55 -25.39 9.74
N HIS A 202 57.61 -26.54 10.42
CA HIS A 202 58.85 -27.24 10.69
C HIS A 202 59.58 -27.65 9.38
N TYR A 203 58.88 -28.25 8.42
CA TYR A 203 59.50 -28.64 7.14
C TYR A 203 59.99 -27.44 6.32
N ARG A 204 59.34 -26.27 6.43
CA ARG A 204 59.81 -25.03 5.81
C ARG A 204 61.09 -24.52 6.48
N ALA A 205 61.19 -24.60 7.80
CA ALA A 205 62.39 -24.21 8.54
C ALA A 205 63.61 -25.08 8.17
N GLU A 206 63.39 -26.36 7.89
CA GLU A 206 64.43 -27.28 7.40
C GLU A 206 64.79 -27.09 5.91
N GLY A 207 64.15 -26.16 5.21
CA GLY A 207 64.42 -25.88 3.79
C GLY A 207 63.92 -26.96 2.83
N ARG A 208 62.96 -27.80 3.23
CA ARG A 208 62.41 -28.86 2.37
C ARG A 208 61.49 -28.26 1.29
N LYS A 209 61.55 -28.81 0.07
CA LYS A 209 60.58 -28.49 -0.98
C LYS A 209 59.27 -29.22 -0.70
N ILE A 210 58.19 -28.44 -0.57
CA ILE A 210 56.84 -28.97 -0.33
C ILE A 210 56.05 -28.90 -1.64
N PHE A 211 55.55 -30.05 -2.07
CA PHE A 211 54.67 -30.17 -3.23
C PHE A 211 53.24 -30.44 -2.74
N TYR A 212 52.28 -29.66 -3.24
CA TYR A 212 50.87 -29.85 -2.94
C TYR A 212 50.20 -30.53 -4.13
N LEU A 213 49.56 -31.66 -3.88
CA LEU A 213 48.72 -32.36 -4.83
C LEU A 213 47.26 -32.16 -4.41
N ASP A 214 46.42 -31.68 -5.32
CA ASP A 214 44.99 -31.52 -5.10
C ASP A 214 44.23 -32.19 -6.23
N GLU A 215 43.14 -32.85 -5.87
CA GLU A 215 42.15 -33.40 -6.79
C GLU A 215 40.93 -32.47 -6.77
N THR A 216 40.80 -31.64 -7.81
CA THR A 216 39.59 -30.82 -7.96
C THR A 216 38.51 -31.64 -8.67
N TRP A 217 37.58 -32.19 -7.89
CA TRP A 217 36.40 -32.85 -8.43
C TRP A 217 35.51 -31.84 -9.17
N VAL A 218 35.26 -32.07 -10.47
CA VAL A 218 34.30 -31.28 -11.25
C VAL A 218 32.89 -31.73 -10.89
N ILE A 219 32.23 -30.98 -10.01
CA ILE A 219 30.81 -31.21 -9.71
C ILE A 219 29.99 -30.59 -10.85
N ALA A 220 29.47 -31.42 -11.76
CA ALA A 220 28.66 -30.99 -12.91
C ALA A 220 27.32 -30.33 -12.48
N GLU A 221 26.86 -30.59 -11.26
CA GLU A 221 25.65 -30.01 -10.71
C GLU A 221 25.95 -28.68 -10.01
N ARG A 222 25.82 -27.57 -10.75
CA ARG A 222 25.77 -26.23 -10.15
C ARG A 222 24.62 -26.17 -9.14
N THR A 223 24.97 -26.29 -7.87
CA THR A 223 24.04 -26.12 -6.75
C THR A 223 23.42 -24.72 -6.83
N ARG A 224 22.10 -24.61 -6.63
CA ARG A 224 21.40 -23.32 -6.65
C ARG A 224 21.96 -22.40 -5.56
N SER A 225 22.29 -21.16 -5.94
CA SER A 225 22.83 -20.15 -5.01
C SER A 225 21.77 -19.53 -4.10
N ILE A 226 20.49 -19.86 -4.31
CA ILE A 226 19.34 -19.34 -3.56
C ILE A 226 18.50 -20.54 -3.14
N VAL A 227 18.17 -20.61 -1.85
CA VAL A 227 17.43 -21.73 -1.25
C VAL A 227 16.38 -21.16 -0.29
N TRP A 228 15.36 -21.96 0.01
CA TRP A 228 14.40 -21.63 1.07
C TRP A 228 15.02 -21.92 2.43
N THR A 229 14.87 -20.99 3.38
CA THR A 229 15.37 -21.13 4.74
C THR A 229 14.23 -20.93 5.73
N ASP A 230 14.05 -21.84 6.68
CA ASP A 230 13.06 -21.71 7.76
C ASP A 230 13.61 -20.78 8.85
N THR A 231 13.11 -19.55 8.94
CA THR A 231 13.62 -18.58 9.92
C THR A 231 13.23 -18.93 11.33
N VAL A 232 12.08 -19.58 11.52
CA VAL A 232 11.59 -19.99 12.85
C VAL A 232 12.55 -21.02 13.47
N VAL A 233 13.05 -21.96 12.66
CA VAL A 233 14.01 -22.97 13.12
C VAL A 233 15.40 -22.37 13.33
N GLN A 234 15.83 -21.46 12.44
CA GLN A 234 17.12 -20.77 12.61
C GLN A 234 17.19 -19.94 13.89
N GLU A 235 16.14 -19.18 14.22
CA GLU A 235 16.08 -18.37 15.43
C GLU A 235 16.12 -19.24 16.69
N ARG A 236 15.35 -20.34 16.72
CA ARG A 236 15.39 -21.32 17.82
C ARG A 236 16.77 -21.95 17.99
N GLY A 237 17.38 -22.39 16.89
CA GLY A 237 18.73 -22.94 16.92
C GLY A 237 19.78 -21.90 17.31
N ARG A 238 19.58 -20.61 17.02
CA ARG A 238 20.49 -19.52 17.43
C ARG A 238 20.36 -19.23 18.92
N LEU A 239 19.13 -19.20 19.45
CA LEU A 239 18.84 -19.00 20.88
C LEU A 239 19.42 -20.12 21.75
N MET A 240 19.31 -21.38 21.29
CA MET A 240 19.94 -22.55 21.94
C MET A 240 21.47 -22.54 21.89
N ARG A 241 22.10 -21.70 21.06
CA ARG A 241 23.56 -21.58 20.91
C ARG A 241 24.17 -20.42 21.71
N THR A 242 23.33 -19.55 22.28
CA THR A 242 23.76 -18.40 23.10
C THR A 242 23.52 -18.58 24.59
N MET A 243 22.96 -19.72 25.00
CA MET A 243 22.89 -20.19 26.38
C MET A 243 23.97 -21.24 26.60
#